data_AF-A0AAD6Z829-F1
#
_entry.id   AF-A0AAD6Z829-F1
#
_cell.length_a   1.000
_cell.length_b   1.000
_cell.length_c   1.000
_cell.angle_alpha   90.00
_cell.angle_beta   90.00
_cell.angle_gamma   90.00
#
_symmetry.space_group_name_H-M   'P 1'
#
loop_
_entity.id
_entity.type
_entity.pdbx_description
1 polymer ?
#
loop_
_entity_poly.entity_id
_entity_poly.type
_entity_poly.pdbx_seq_one_letter_code
_entity_poly.pdbx_strand_id
1 'polypeptide(L)'
;MSTYKSFAVVGGGKLGMPIVNALAVQNVAVVLLSRSGLDASKVLPAGVTVAAVDTTDAAAVAAVFEKHQVEVVISTITTAAVGAQTVLVDAAKRAGVKLFAPSEFGMTTEGDSKNPKNKIIEYTKAAGVPYARFFNGMITEFLPFLVGFDKDHRKITLVGRGDAAVSFTSIADIAGFVAYVLTTLPPSELANRTFRVQGDRATMNELGPIFKAEVQHTDKIAGPMGEFKTMMLLLTDTGVGSTGWDAEKKAEKSGNEAAGSANALWPGHHWRSIKEVHNL
;
A
#
# COMPACT_ATOMS: atom_id res chain seq x y z
N MET A 1 1.07 -24.63 -12.75
CA MET A 1 0.67 -23.38 -13.43
C MET A 1 1.82 -22.40 -13.32
N SER A 2 2.11 -21.60 -14.35
CA SER A 2 3.21 -20.65 -14.32
C SER A 2 2.86 -19.44 -13.45
N THR A 3 3.82 -18.97 -12.65
CA THR A 3 3.73 -17.72 -11.89
C THR A 3 4.67 -16.67 -12.51
N TYR A 4 4.44 -15.40 -12.22
CA TYR A 4 5.30 -14.32 -12.72
C TYR A 4 6.71 -14.38 -12.13
N LYS A 5 7.69 -13.98 -12.93
CA LYS A 5 9.14 -14.07 -12.65
C LYS A 5 9.88 -12.77 -12.85
N SER A 6 9.30 -11.75 -13.51
CA SER A 6 9.93 -10.44 -13.69
C SER A 6 9.05 -9.29 -13.22
N PHE A 7 9.59 -8.46 -12.33
CA PHE A 7 8.87 -7.41 -11.62
C PHE A 7 9.56 -6.06 -11.79
N ALA A 8 8.77 -5.01 -12.04
CA ALA A 8 9.21 -3.63 -11.86
C ALA A 8 8.57 -3.05 -10.61
N VAL A 9 9.36 -2.37 -9.77
CA VAL A 9 8.84 -1.56 -8.67
C VAL A 9 9.13 -0.10 -8.98
N VAL A 10 8.09 0.74 -9.03
CA VAL A 10 8.21 2.18 -9.27
C VAL A 10 8.10 2.92 -7.94
N GLY A 11 9.21 3.54 -7.53
CA GLY A 11 9.33 4.30 -6.29
C GLY A 11 10.03 3.55 -5.15
N GLY A 12 11.33 3.79 -4.92
CA GLY A 12 12.10 3.16 -3.82
C GLY A 12 11.90 3.80 -2.43
N GLY A 13 10.68 4.21 -2.11
CA GLY A 13 10.33 4.89 -0.86
C GLY A 13 10.18 3.92 0.34
N LYS A 14 9.46 4.38 1.37
CA LYS A 14 9.26 3.63 2.62
C LYS A 14 8.57 2.27 2.44
N LEU A 15 7.76 2.09 1.39
CA LEU A 15 7.09 0.82 1.08
C LEU A 15 7.73 0.09 -0.11
N GLY A 16 8.13 0.81 -1.16
CA GLY A 16 8.67 0.19 -2.36
C GLY A 16 9.98 -0.57 -2.13
N MET A 17 10.90 -0.06 -1.29
CA MET A 17 12.12 -0.83 -0.98
C MET A 17 11.83 -2.13 -0.21
N PRO A 18 10.99 -2.13 0.83
CA PRO A 18 10.52 -3.36 1.44
C PRO A 18 9.93 -4.36 0.44
N ILE A 19 9.12 -3.92 -0.51
CA ILE A 19 8.58 -4.79 -1.57
C ILE A 19 9.70 -5.36 -2.46
N VAL A 20 10.67 -4.52 -2.87
CA VAL A 20 11.85 -4.97 -3.63
C VAL A 20 12.61 -6.06 -2.87
N ASN A 21 12.85 -5.86 -1.57
CA ASN A 21 13.54 -6.83 -0.74
C ASN A 21 12.75 -8.14 -0.59
N ALA A 22 11.43 -8.05 -0.38
CA ALA A 22 10.57 -9.21 -0.27
C ALA A 22 10.51 -10.02 -1.57
N LEU A 23 10.48 -9.35 -2.73
CA LEU A 23 10.56 -9.99 -4.05
C LEU A 23 11.93 -10.65 -4.28
N ALA A 24 13.03 -9.98 -3.92
CA ALA A 24 14.37 -10.53 -4.11
C ALA A 24 14.57 -11.89 -3.40
N VAL A 25 13.98 -12.07 -2.22
CA VAL A 25 14.00 -13.34 -1.48
C VAL A 25 13.26 -14.47 -2.23
N GLN A 26 12.35 -14.15 -3.15
CA GLN A 26 11.64 -15.14 -3.98
C GLN A 26 12.44 -15.59 -5.20
N ASN A 27 13.69 -15.14 -5.37
CA ASN A 27 14.56 -15.44 -6.52
C ASN A 27 13.92 -15.08 -7.88
N VAL A 28 13.21 -13.95 -7.93
CA VAL A 28 12.63 -13.38 -9.15
C VAL A 28 13.43 -12.18 -9.63
N ALA A 29 13.35 -11.85 -10.91
CA ALA A 29 14.01 -10.66 -11.46
C ALA A 29 13.27 -9.40 -11.00
N VAL A 30 14.00 -8.41 -10.49
CA VAL A 30 13.43 -7.14 -10.03
C VAL A 30 14.18 -5.97 -10.65
N VAL A 31 13.45 -5.02 -11.22
CA VAL A 31 13.96 -3.71 -11.62
C VAL A 31 13.29 -2.60 -10.81
N LEU A 32 14.09 -1.82 -10.11
CA LEU A 32 13.63 -0.66 -9.35
C LEU A 32 13.76 0.60 -10.20
N LEU A 33 12.63 1.24 -10.48
CA LEU A 33 12.59 2.51 -11.20
C LEU A 33 12.65 3.68 -10.21
N SER A 34 13.54 4.62 -10.50
CA SER A 34 13.73 5.84 -9.72
C SER A 34 14.00 7.04 -10.64
N ARG A 35 13.54 8.23 -10.26
CA ARG A 35 13.72 9.45 -11.07
C ARG A 35 15.16 9.96 -11.08
N SER A 36 15.87 9.80 -9.97
CA SER A 36 17.22 10.36 -9.75
C SER A 36 18.30 9.27 -9.60
N GLY A 37 18.00 8.02 -9.96
CA GLY A 37 18.80 6.87 -9.55
C GLY A 37 18.63 6.52 -8.06
N LEU A 38 19.33 5.47 -7.61
CA LEU A 38 19.44 5.19 -6.18
C LEU A 38 20.60 5.97 -5.57
N ASP A 39 20.42 6.35 -4.31
CA ASP A 39 21.52 6.77 -3.45
C ASP A 39 22.58 5.66 -3.40
N ALA A 40 23.84 6.01 -3.68
CA ALA A 40 24.97 5.08 -3.71
C ALA A 40 25.21 4.37 -2.37
N SER A 41 24.66 4.89 -1.25
CA SER A 41 24.71 4.25 0.06
C SER A 41 23.73 3.07 0.23
N LYS A 42 22.74 2.92 -0.67
CA LYS A 42 21.77 1.83 -0.59
C LYS A 42 22.33 0.57 -1.25
N VAL A 43 22.68 -0.40 -0.42
CA VAL A 43 22.99 -1.77 -0.87
C VAL A 43 21.69 -2.43 -1.33
N LEU A 44 21.68 -2.90 -2.57
CA LEU A 44 20.56 -3.65 -3.14
C LEU A 44 20.74 -5.15 -2.92
N PRO A 45 19.64 -5.89 -2.69
CA PRO A 45 19.68 -7.34 -2.71
C PRO A 45 20.22 -7.86 -4.06
N ALA A 46 20.83 -9.05 -4.02
CA ALA A 46 21.20 -9.76 -5.24
C ALA A 46 19.96 -9.97 -6.13
N GLY A 47 20.13 -9.83 -7.45
CA GLY A 47 19.04 -9.98 -8.43
C GLY A 47 18.18 -8.72 -8.64
N VAL A 48 18.41 -7.64 -7.88
CA VAL A 48 17.76 -6.35 -8.10
C VAL A 48 18.63 -5.46 -8.99
N THR A 49 18.01 -4.86 -10.00
CA THR A 49 18.62 -3.84 -10.86
C THR A 49 17.95 -2.49 -10.65
N VAL A 50 18.65 -1.40 -10.99
CA VAL A 50 18.10 -0.04 -10.92
C VAL A 50 18.04 0.54 -12.32
N ALA A 51 16.90 1.14 -12.64
CA ALA A 51 16.76 1.99 -13.81
C ALA A 51 16.45 3.42 -13.36
N ALA A 52 17.38 4.33 -13.63
CA ALA A 52 17.09 5.76 -13.56
C ALA A 52 16.27 6.15 -14.79
N VAL A 53 15.03 6.59 -14.59
CA VAL A 53 14.13 6.94 -15.70
C VAL A 53 13.20 8.06 -15.27
N ASP A 54 12.98 9.00 -16.19
CA ASP A 54 11.91 9.98 -16.03
C ASP A 54 10.56 9.26 -16.15
N THR A 55 9.86 9.14 -15.02
CA THR A 55 8.57 8.47 -14.96
C THR A 55 7.44 9.28 -15.59
N THR A 56 7.73 10.44 -16.18
CA THR A 56 6.79 11.22 -17.02
C THR A 56 6.88 10.87 -18.50
N ASP A 57 7.91 10.14 -18.94
CA ASP A 57 8.07 9.66 -20.31
C ASP A 57 7.65 8.19 -20.43
N ALA A 58 6.45 7.95 -20.95
CA ALA A 58 5.91 6.60 -21.14
C ALA A 58 6.78 5.73 -22.07
N ALA A 59 7.43 6.33 -23.07
CA ALA A 59 8.26 5.59 -24.01
C ALA A 59 9.57 5.14 -23.35
N ALA A 60 10.21 6.02 -22.58
CA ALA A 60 11.40 5.67 -21.81
C ALA A 60 11.11 4.60 -20.76
N VAL A 61 10.00 4.71 -20.03
CA VAL A 61 9.57 3.71 -19.05
C VAL A 61 9.26 2.36 -19.74
N ALA A 62 8.57 2.37 -20.88
CA ALA A 62 8.28 1.15 -21.64
C ALA A 62 9.57 0.45 -22.11
N ALA A 63 10.56 1.20 -22.58
CA ALA A 63 11.85 0.65 -22.99
C ALA A 63 12.58 -0.06 -21.84
N VAL A 64 12.46 0.45 -20.61
CA VAL A 64 12.98 -0.24 -19.40
C VAL A 64 12.19 -1.54 -19.16
N PHE A 65 10.86 -1.49 -19.22
CA PHE A 65 10.02 -2.69 -19.02
C PHE A 65 10.31 -3.77 -20.06
N GLU A 66 10.46 -3.42 -21.33
CA GLU A 66 10.81 -4.34 -22.42
C GLU A 66 12.21 -4.94 -22.21
N LYS A 67 13.21 -4.11 -21.93
CA LYS A 67 14.60 -4.55 -21.69
C LYS A 67 14.70 -5.58 -20.56
N HIS A 68 13.91 -5.39 -19.50
CA HIS A 68 13.91 -6.28 -18.33
C HIS A 68 12.81 -7.35 -18.39
N GLN A 69 12.10 -7.46 -19.53
CA GLN A 69 11.03 -8.43 -19.76
C GLN A 69 9.99 -8.43 -18.63
N VAL A 70 9.59 -7.24 -18.17
CA VAL A 70 8.74 -7.06 -17.00
C VAL A 70 7.35 -7.64 -17.24
N GLU A 71 6.93 -8.54 -16.35
CA GLU A 71 5.59 -9.13 -16.39
C GLU A 71 4.63 -8.42 -15.45
N VAL A 72 5.14 -7.90 -14.32
CA VAL A 72 4.33 -7.22 -13.31
C VAL A 72 4.95 -5.88 -12.95
N VAL A 73 4.14 -4.82 -12.97
CA VAL A 73 4.55 -3.49 -12.50
C VAL A 73 3.85 -3.19 -11.17
N ILE A 74 4.61 -2.80 -10.15
CA ILE A 74 4.14 -2.40 -8.84
C ILE A 74 4.45 -0.91 -8.63
N SER A 75 3.42 -0.08 -8.63
CA SER A 75 3.54 1.35 -8.38
C SER A 75 3.40 1.64 -6.89
N THR A 76 4.42 2.24 -6.28
CA THR A 76 4.39 2.66 -4.86
C THR A 76 4.60 4.17 -4.72
N ILE A 77 4.30 4.92 -5.79
CA ILE A 77 4.45 6.38 -5.80
C ILE A 77 3.47 7.03 -4.82
N THR A 78 3.85 8.17 -4.25
CA THR A 78 3.04 8.86 -3.25
C THR A 78 1.73 9.39 -3.81
N THR A 79 0.74 9.65 -2.94
CA THR A 79 -0.56 10.25 -3.31
C THR A 79 -0.43 11.54 -4.13
N ALA A 80 0.58 12.37 -3.84
CA ALA A 80 0.86 13.60 -4.58
C ALA A 80 1.21 13.37 -6.07
N ALA A 81 1.58 12.14 -6.44
CA ALA A 81 1.95 11.75 -7.79
C ALA A 81 0.93 10.80 -8.43
N VAL A 82 -0.28 10.64 -7.89
CA VAL A 82 -1.30 9.71 -8.41
C VAL A 82 -1.59 9.92 -9.90
N GLY A 83 -1.58 11.17 -10.38
CA GLY A 83 -1.77 11.48 -11.80
C GLY A 83 -0.68 10.89 -12.72
N ALA A 84 0.53 10.68 -12.22
CA ALA A 84 1.63 10.10 -13.01
C ALA A 84 1.44 8.59 -13.29
N GLN A 85 0.45 7.93 -12.66
CA GLN A 85 0.23 6.50 -12.89
C GLN A 85 -0.34 6.19 -14.27
N THR A 86 -1.02 7.12 -14.94
CA THR A 86 -1.49 6.91 -16.32
C THR A 86 -0.32 6.67 -17.27
N VAL A 87 0.78 7.41 -17.11
CA VAL A 87 2.04 7.20 -17.85
C VAL A 87 2.59 5.80 -17.62
N LEU A 88 2.53 5.29 -16.38
CA LEU A 88 2.97 3.93 -16.06
C LEU A 88 2.06 2.87 -16.69
N VAL A 89 0.75 3.13 -16.76
CA VAL A 89 -0.21 2.24 -17.42
C VAL A 89 0.04 2.20 -18.93
N ASP A 90 0.27 3.35 -19.56
CA ASP A 90 0.62 3.43 -20.99
C ASP A 90 1.91 2.68 -21.30
N ALA A 91 2.94 2.88 -20.46
CA ALA A 91 4.20 2.17 -20.58
C ALA A 91 4.03 0.65 -20.39
N ALA A 92 3.23 0.23 -19.40
CA ALA A 92 2.92 -1.16 -19.13
C ALA A 92 2.20 -1.82 -20.32
N LYS A 93 1.20 -1.13 -20.89
CA LYS A 93 0.48 -1.57 -22.09
C LYS A 93 1.44 -1.75 -23.27
N ARG A 94 2.28 -0.74 -23.54
CA ARG A 94 3.24 -0.76 -24.65
C ARG A 94 4.23 -1.92 -24.52
N ALA A 95 4.77 -2.14 -23.32
CA ALA A 95 5.72 -3.21 -23.05
C ALA A 95 5.09 -4.61 -22.94
N GLY A 96 3.76 -4.72 -23.02
CA GLY A 96 3.06 -6.00 -22.92
C GLY A 96 3.07 -6.62 -21.52
N VAL A 97 3.16 -5.77 -20.47
CA VAL A 97 3.07 -6.16 -19.06
C VAL A 97 1.76 -6.91 -18.80
N LYS A 98 1.82 -7.95 -17.97
CA LYS A 98 0.71 -8.88 -17.72
C LYS A 98 -0.15 -8.49 -16.52
N LEU A 99 0.40 -7.73 -15.57
CA LEU A 99 -0.33 -7.24 -14.40
C LEU A 99 0.21 -5.89 -13.92
N PHE A 100 -0.69 -4.95 -13.64
CA PHE A 100 -0.38 -3.66 -13.01
C PHE A 100 -0.94 -3.59 -11.58
N ALA A 101 -0.07 -3.45 -10.59
CA ALA A 101 -0.44 -3.17 -9.20
C ALA A 101 -0.32 -1.66 -8.95
N PRO A 102 -1.42 -0.89 -8.97
CA PRO A 102 -1.39 0.56 -8.76
C PRO A 102 -1.02 0.93 -7.31
N SER A 103 -0.62 2.19 -7.11
CA SER A 103 -0.37 2.76 -5.78
C SER A 103 -1.67 2.97 -5.01
N GLU A 104 -2.19 1.89 -4.44
CA GLU A 104 -3.39 1.87 -3.60
C GLU A 104 -3.03 1.78 -2.11
N PHE A 105 -2.04 0.95 -1.76
CA PHE A 105 -1.47 0.63 -0.44
C PHE A 105 -1.92 1.52 0.73
N GLY A 106 -3.15 1.29 1.20
CA GLY A 106 -3.77 2.12 2.23
C GLY A 106 -5.21 1.71 2.54
N MET A 107 -5.97 2.71 2.97
CA MET A 107 -7.43 2.64 3.15
C MET A 107 -8.13 2.36 1.81
N THR A 108 -9.31 1.76 1.87
CA THR A 108 -10.07 1.45 0.66
C THR A 108 -10.46 2.73 -0.07
N THR A 109 -10.28 2.71 -1.38
CA THR A 109 -10.78 3.76 -2.29
C THR A 109 -11.96 3.27 -3.11
N GLU A 110 -12.25 1.96 -3.12
CA GLU A 110 -13.30 1.36 -3.92
C GLU A 110 -14.68 1.97 -3.61
N GLY A 111 -15.43 2.32 -4.66
CA GLY A 111 -16.76 2.96 -4.54
C GLY A 111 -16.72 4.48 -4.26
N ASP A 112 -15.57 5.06 -3.93
CA ASP A 112 -15.45 6.52 -3.75
C ASP A 112 -15.14 7.24 -5.08
N SER A 113 -16.19 7.61 -5.82
CA SER A 113 -16.06 8.30 -7.11
C SER A 113 -15.29 9.63 -7.07
N LYS A 114 -15.10 10.22 -5.88
CA LYS A 114 -14.31 11.46 -5.70
C LYS A 114 -12.83 11.17 -5.53
N ASN A 115 -12.45 9.93 -5.22
CA ASN A 115 -11.06 9.56 -5.03
C ASN A 115 -10.32 9.49 -6.37
N PRO A 116 -9.24 10.27 -6.59
CA PRO A 116 -8.51 10.28 -7.85
C PRO A 116 -7.88 8.93 -8.20
N LYS A 117 -7.66 8.05 -7.21
CA LYS A 117 -7.11 6.72 -7.48
C LYS A 117 -8.08 5.82 -8.26
N ASN A 118 -9.40 5.98 -8.11
CA ASN A 118 -10.36 5.20 -8.91
C ASN A 118 -10.29 5.54 -10.40
N LYS A 119 -9.97 6.79 -10.76
CA LYS A 119 -9.73 7.18 -12.16
C LYS A 119 -8.56 6.42 -12.77
N ILE A 120 -7.53 6.08 -11.98
CA ILE A 120 -6.41 5.25 -12.44
C ILE A 120 -6.88 3.81 -12.70
N ILE A 121 -7.77 3.26 -11.88
CA ILE A 121 -8.34 1.92 -12.09
C ILE A 121 -9.18 1.88 -13.37
N GLU A 122 -10.05 2.88 -13.55
CA GLU A 122 -10.86 3.02 -14.77
C GLU A 122 -9.99 3.14 -16.02
N TYR A 123 -8.93 3.95 -15.94
CA TYR A 123 -7.96 4.12 -17.02
C TYR A 123 -7.22 2.81 -17.34
N THR A 124 -6.76 2.09 -16.31
CA THR A 124 -6.07 0.79 -16.44
C THR A 124 -6.97 -0.25 -17.11
N LYS A 125 -8.26 -0.28 -16.72
CA LYS A 125 -9.28 -1.15 -17.33
C LYS A 125 -9.53 -0.77 -18.80
N ALA A 126 -9.70 0.51 -19.10
CA ALA A 126 -9.90 0.99 -20.47
C ALA A 126 -8.68 0.73 -21.38
N ALA A 127 -7.48 0.73 -20.81
CA ALA A 127 -6.24 0.39 -21.51
C ALA A 127 -6.15 -1.11 -21.87
N GLY A 128 -6.95 -1.98 -21.22
CA GLY A 128 -6.91 -3.43 -21.40
C GLY A 128 -5.80 -4.12 -20.61
N VAL A 129 -5.25 -3.45 -19.58
CA VAL A 129 -4.17 -3.97 -18.74
C VAL A 129 -4.78 -4.63 -17.51
N PRO A 130 -4.54 -5.93 -17.24
CA PRO A 130 -4.98 -6.56 -16.01
C PRO A 130 -4.35 -5.88 -14.79
N TYR A 131 -5.10 -5.77 -13.69
CA TYR A 131 -4.60 -5.11 -12.48
C TYR A 131 -4.88 -5.90 -11.20
N ALA A 132 -4.14 -5.59 -10.14
CA ALA A 132 -4.37 -6.12 -8.80
C ALA A 132 -4.29 -5.00 -7.75
N ARG A 133 -5.35 -4.78 -6.98
CA ARG A 133 -5.40 -3.72 -5.95
C ARG A 133 -5.04 -4.29 -4.59
N PHE A 134 -4.30 -3.53 -3.79
CA PHE A 134 -3.94 -3.91 -2.43
C PHE A 134 -4.41 -2.85 -1.45
N PHE A 135 -5.34 -3.22 -0.58
CA PHE A 135 -5.76 -2.43 0.56
C PHE A 135 -5.22 -3.07 1.83
N ASN A 136 -4.48 -2.28 2.60
CA ASN A 136 -3.83 -2.73 3.83
C ASN A 136 -4.20 -1.87 5.04
N GLY A 137 -5.15 -0.96 4.88
CA GLY A 137 -5.56 -0.02 5.93
C GLY A 137 -4.45 0.97 6.23
N MET A 138 -4.26 1.28 7.50
CA MET A 138 -3.21 2.19 7.94
C MET A 138 -1.88 1.45 8.12
N ILE A 139 -0.78 2.08 7.68
CA ILE A 139 0.56 1.54 7.88
C ILE A 139 0.94 1.72 9.35
N THR A 140 1.13 0.61 10.07
CA THR A 140 1.29 0.57 11.53
C THR A 140 2.45 1.45 12.00
N GLU A 141 3.56 1.48 11.27
CA GLU A 141 4.77 2.25 11.58
C GLU A 141 4.52 3.77 11.61
N PHE A 142 3.47 4.25 10.95
CA PHE A 142 3.15 5.69 10.91
C PHE A 142 2.21 6.14 12.04
N LEU A 143 1.74 5.21 12.88
CA LEU A 143 0.79 5.54 13.95
C LEU A 143 1.30 6.60 14.93
N PRO A 144 2.52 6.49 15.50
CA PRO A 144 3.00 7.50 16.45
C PRO A 144 3.02 8.90 15.86
N PHE A 145 3.36 9.02 14.57
CA PHE A 145 3.33 10.29 13.87
C PHE A 145 1.90 10.83 13.70
N LEU A 146 0.98 9.96 13.26
CA LEU A 146 -0.40 10.33 12.96
C LEU A 146 -1.14 10.84 14.19
N VAL A 147 -1.03 10.11 15.30
CA VAL A 147 -1.78 10.40 16.53
C VAL A 147 -1.04 11.35 17.48
N GLY A 148 0.04 11.97 16.99
CA GLY A 148 0.85 12.90 17.76
C GLY A 148 1.37 12.30 19.06
N PHE A 149 1.80 11.03 19.03
CA PHE A 149 2.20 10.32 20.24
C PHE A 149 3.42 11.00 20.90
N ASP A 150 3.17 11.57 22.07
CA ASP A 150 4.17 12.14 22.96
C ASP A 150 4.68 11.03 23.88
N LYS A 151 5.92 10.60 23.62
CA LYS A 151 6.55 9.51 24.38
C LYS A 151 6.91 9.92 25.80
N ASP A 152 7.27 11.18 26.01
CA ASP A 152 7.77 11.69 27.29
C ASP A 152 6.60 11.88 28.26
N HIS A 153 5.47 12.38 27.77
CA HIS A 153 4.26 12.60 28.56
C HIS A 153 3.23 11.47 28.46
N ARG A 154 3.53 10.40 27.70
CA ARG A 154 2.62 9.27 27.42
C ARG A 154 1.23 9.74 26.99
N LYS A 155 1.18 10.53 25.93
CA LYS A 155 -0.05 11.16 25.47
C LYS A 155 -0.28 10.93 23.98
N ILE A 156 -1.53 10.67 23.63
CA ILE A 156 -2.01 10.55 22.26
C ILE A 156 -3.04 11.66 22.03
N THR A 157 -2.92 12.37 20.91
CA THR A 157 -3.87 13.42 20.53
C THR A 157 -4.71 12.94 19.36
N LEU A 158 -6.03 12.89 19.55
CA LEU A 158 -7.00 12.49 18.55
C LEU A 158 -7.89 13.66 18.13
N VAL A 159 -8.49 13.51 16.96
CA VAL A 159 -9.57 14.35 16.45
C VAL A 159 -10.70 13.43 16.03
N GLY A 160 -11.94 13.84 16.28
CA GLY A 160 -13.12 13.03 16.02
C GLY A 160 -13.48 12.16 17.22
N ARG A 161 -14.33 11.15 17.00
CA ARG A 161 -14.80 10.21 18.02
C ARG A 161 -13.77 9.12 18.30
N GLY A 162 -13.07 8.65 17.26
CA GLY A 162 -12.07 7.59 17.36
C GLY A 162 -12.63 6.22 17.76
N ASP A 163 -13.93 5.99 17.54
CA ASP A 163 -14.68 4.77 17.89
C ASP A 163 -14.83 3.78 16.73
N ALA A 164 -14.58 4.22 15.50
CA ALA A 164 -14.61 3.37 14.33
C ALA A 164 -13.42 2.39 14.30
N ALA A 165 -13.68 1.15 13.90
CA ALA A 165 -12.65 0.14 13.76
C ALA A 165 -11.76 0.40 12.54
N VAL A 166 -10.45 0.21 12.70
CA VAL A 166 -9.43 0.49 11.70
C VAL A 166 -8.56 -0.73 11.51
N SER A 167 -8.23 -1.04 10.24
CA SER A 167 -7.23 -2.05 9.90
C SER A 167 -5.84 -1.44 9.95
N PHE A 168 -4.90 -2.09 10.64
CA PHE A 168 -3.49 -1.72 10.67
C PHE A 168 -2.66 -2.84 10.08
N THR A 169 -1.67 -2.53 9.25
CA THR A 169 -0.78 -3.55 8.69
C THR A 169 0.64 -3.02 8.67
N SER A 170 1.60 -3.83 9.14
CA SER A 170 3.02 -3.47 9.15
C SER A 170 3.58 -3.39 7.72
N ILE A 171 4.59 -2.55 7.50
CA ILE A 171 5.31 -2.49 6.21
C ILE A 171 5.87 -3.87 5.83
N ALA A 172 6.37 -4.62 6.81
CA ALA A 172 6.90 -5.96 6.60
C ALA A 172 5.83 -6.93 6.08
N ASP A 173 4.64 -6.91 6.69
CA ASP A 173 3.51 -7.75 6.28
C ASP A 173 2.97 -7.33 4.90
N ILE A 174 2.85 -6.02 4.64
CA ILE A 174 2.41 -5.52 3.33
C ILE A 174 3.38 -5.99 2.24
N ALA A 175 4.68 -5.77 2.45
CA ALA A 175 5.70 -6.12 1.47
C ALA A 175 5.79 -7.62 1.24
N GLY A 176 5.79 -8.41 2.31
CA GLY A 176 5.81 -9.86 2.26
C GLY A 176 4.59 -10.42 1.56
N PHE A 177 3.39 -9.93 1.89
CA PHE A 177 2.15 -10.42 1.31
C PHE A 177 2.08 -10.12 -0.18
N VAL A 178 2.41 -8.90 -0.60
CA VAL A 178 2.45 -8.50 -2.02
C VAL A 178 3.41 -9.39 -2.80
N ALA A 179 4.64 -9.59 -2.29
CA ALA A 179 5.61 -10.46 -2.94
C ALA A 179 5.11 -11.90 -3.00
N TYR A 180 4.55 -12.41 -1.90
CA TYR A 180 4.05 -13.78 -1.80
C TYR A 180 2.94 -14.03 -2.82
N VAL A 181 1.85 -13.26 -2.83
CA VAL A 181 0.72 -13.55 -3.73
C VAL A 181 1.10 -13.38 -5.20
N LEU A 182 1.92 -12.38 -5.52
CA LEU A 182 2.32 -12.12 -6.91
C LEU A 182 3.28 -13.17 -7.48
N THR A 183 3.98 -13.93 -6.62
CA THR A 183 4.94 -14.96 -7.03
C THR A 183 4.40 -16.39 -6.87
N THR A 184 3.29 -16.58 -6.14
CA THR A 184 2.73 -17.91 -5.84
C THR A 184 1.37 -18.16 -6.48
N LEU A 185 0.51 -17.14 -6.61
CA LEU A 185 -0.80 -17.32 -7.22
C LEU A 185 -0.70 -17.35 -8.75
N PRO A 186 -1.54 -18.15 -9.44
CA PRO A 186 -1.61 -18.12 -10.88
C PRO A 186 -2.18 -16.77 -11.39
N PRO A 187 -1.82 -16.32 -12.60
CA PRO A 187 -2.35 -15.07 -13.18
C PRO A 187 -3.88 -14.92 -13.13
N SER A 188 -4.62 -16.02 -13.28
CA SER A 188 -6.09 -16.05 -13.22
C SER A 188 -6.65 -15.67 -11.85
N GLU A 189 -5.88 -15.84 -10.78
CA GLU A 189 -6.25 -15.46 -9.42
C GLU A 189 -5.78 -14.05 -9.03
N LEU A 190 -5.03 -13.37 -9.90
CA LEU A 190 -4.49 -12.03 -9.67
C LEU A 190 -5.25 -10.97 -10.48
N ALA A 191 -5.63 -11.29 -11.72
CA ALA A 191 -6.22 -10.35 -12.65
C ALA A 191 -7.56 -9.77 -12.15
N ASN A 192 -7.65 -8.44 -12.14
CA ASN A 192 -8.80 -7.65 -11.71
C ASN A 192 -9.25 -7.93 -10.26
N ARG A 193 -8.32 -8.38 -9.40
CA ARG A 193 -8.62 -8.73 -8.01
C ARG A 193 -8.27 -7.60 -7.05
N THR A 194 -9.08 -7.47 -6.01
CA THR A 194 -8.80 -6.63 -4.85
C THR A 194 -8.39 -7.53 -3.67
N PHE A 195 -7.20 -7.27 -3.13
CA PHE A 195 -6.68 -7.91 -1.93
C PHE A 195 -6.87 -7.00 -0.72
N ARG A 196 -7.54 -7.50 0.32
CA ARG A 196 -7.81 -6.80 1.59
C ARG A 196 -7.03 -7.46 2.71
N VAL A 197 -6.06 -6.74 3.24
CA VAL A 197 -5.06 -7.24 4.19
C VAL A 197 -5.20 -6.50 5.51
N GLN A 198 -5.11 -7.22 6.62
CA GLN A 198 -5.20 -6.63 7.96
C GLN A 198 -4.23 -7.33 8.90
N GLY A 199 -3.20 -6.62 9.35
CA GLY A 199 -2.27 -7.16 10.35
C GLY A 199 -2.88 -7.19 11.76
N ASP A 200 -3.52 -6.08 12.14
CA ASP A 200 -4.17 -5.88 13.43
C ASP A 200 -5.42 -5.01 13.24
N ARG A 201 -6.28 -4.98 14.26
CA ARG A 201 -7.53 -4.22 14.26
C ARG A 201 -7.74 -3.54 15.60
N ALA A 202 -7.89 -2.22 15.56
CA ALA A 202 -8.21 -1.42 16.73
C ALA A 202 -8.98 -0.16 16.31
N THR A 203 -9.60 0.50 17.28
CA THR A 203 -10.09 1.87 17.18
C THR A 203 -8.97 2.85 17.53
N MET A 204 -9.13 4.13 17.20
CA MET A 204 -8.13 5.14 17.58
C MET A 204 -8.05 5.32 19.10
N ASN A 205 -9.17 5.19 19.82
CA ASN A 205 -9.18 5.24 21.29
C ASN A 205 -8.44 4.06 21.92
N GLU A 206 -8.51 2.86 21.34
CA GLU A 206 -7.76 1.68 21.82
C GLU A 206 -6.24 1.82 21.69
N LEU A 207 -5.75 2.80 20.92
CA LEU A 207 -4.33 3.12 20.90
C LEU A 207 -3.83 3.64 22.26
N GLY A 208 -4.69 4.29 23.06
CA GLY A 208 -4.36 4.70 24.43
C GLY A 208 -3.82 3.55 25.29
N PRO A 209 -4.63 2.51 25.56
CA PRO A 209 -4.15 1.35 26.32
C PRO A 209 -3.02 0.59 25.61
N ILE A 210 -3.02 0.47 24.28
CA ILE A 210 -1.92 -0.20 23.53
C ILE A 210 -0.58 0.50 23.77
N PHE A 211 -0.54 1.82 23.59
CA PHE A 211 0.63 2.65 23.81
C PHE A 211 0.76 3.09 25.27
N LYS A 212 0.02 2.52 26.23
CA LYS A 212 -0.01 2.93 27.65
C LYS A 212 0.08 4.46 27.79
N ALA A 213 -0.87 5.14 27.15
CA ALA A 213 -0.90 6.57 26.96
C ALA A 213 -2.32 7.13 27.21
N GLU A 214 -2.39 8.34 27.76
CA GLU A 214 -3.63 9.08 27.90
C GLU A 214 -4.09 9.59 26.52
N VAL A 215 -5.37 9.36 26.19
CA VAL A 215 -5.98 9.87 24.97
C VAL A 215 -6.61 11.24 25.25
N GLN A 216 -6.15 12.26 24.55
CA GLN A 216 -6.75 13.59 24.54
C GLN A 216 -7.44 13.85 23.20
N HIS A 217 -8.72 14.18 23.26
CA HIS A 217 -9.48 14.64 22.10
C HIS A 217 -9.35 16.16 21.92
N THR A 218 -9.20 16.58 20.66
CA THR A 218 -9.04 17.97 20.24
C THR A 218 -9.77 18.22 18.93
N ASP A 219 -10.03 19.49 18.60
CA ASP A 219 -10.66 19.84 17.31
C ASP A 219 -9.72 19.69 16.12
N LYS A 220 -8.41 19.80 16.36
CA LYS A 220 -7.36 19.67 15.34
C LYS A 220 -6.02 19.29 15.96
N ILE A 221 -5.21 18.56 15.18
CA ILE A 221 -3.80 18.32 15.50
C ILE A 221 -2.98 19.56 15.13
N ALA A 222 -2.26 20.13 16.09
CA ALA A 222 -1.35 21.25 15.87
C ALA A 222 0.03 20.80 15.35
N GLY A 223 0.81 21.75 14.83
CA GLY A 223 2.21 21.54 14.42
C GLY A 223 2.38 20.99 13.00
N PRO A 224 3.57 20.46 12.67
CA PRO A 224 3.89 19.98 11.33
C PRO A 224 2.92 18.91 10.85
N MET A 225 2.39 19.09 9.63
CA MET A 225 1.39 18.22 9.02
C MET A 225 0.08 18.10 9.83
N GLY A 226 -0.21 19.05 10.70
CA GLY A 226 -1.39 19.04 11.58
C GLY A 226 -2.72 18.89 10.83
N GLU A 227 -2.90 19.64 9.73
CA GLU A 227 -4.09 19.53 8.87
C GLU A 227 -4.23 18.14 8.24
N PHE A 228 -3.12 17.58 7.74
CA PHE A 228 -3.10 16.22 7.19
C PHE A 228 -3.45 15.17 8.24
N LYS A 229 -2.90 15.26 9.45
CA LYS A 229 -3.19 14.33 10.55
C LYS A 229 -4.66 14.43 10.97
N THR A 230 -5.17 15.65 11.09
CA THR A 230 -6.58 15.96 11.40
C THR A 230 -7.50 15.33 10.38
N MET A 231 -7.25 15.57 9.08
CA MET A 231 -8.02 14.97 7.99
C MET A 231 -7.98 13.44 8.05
N MET A 232 -6.82 12.84 8.26
CA MET A 232 -6.66 11.38 8.33
C MET A 232 -7.43 10.76 9.50
N LEU A 233 -7.41 11.38 10.68
CA LEU A 233 -8.16 10.90 11.85
C LEU A 233 -9.67 11.01 11.62
N LEU A 234 -10.15 12.16 11.11
CA LEU A 234 -11.55 12.35 10.75
C LEU A 234 -12.02 11.37 9.67
N LEU A 235 -11.16 11.01 8.72
CA LEU A 235 -11.49 9.96 7.74
C LEU A 235 -11.74 8.63 8.45
N THR A 236 -10.95 8.25 9.45
CA THR A 236 -11.16 6.96 10.13
C THR A 236 -12.53 6.85 10.80
N ASP A 237 -13.07 7.95 11.35
CA ASP A 237 -14.43 8.01 11.91
C ASP A 237 -15.54 7.70 10.91
N THR A 238 -15.27 7.90 9.61
CA THR A 238 -16.23 7.56 8.55
C THR A 238 -16.30 6.07 8.26
N GLY A 239 -15.38 5.26 8.81
CA GLY A 239 -15.26 3.82 8.58
C GLY A 239 -14.25 3.41 7.51
N VAL A 240 -13.76 4.35 6.68
CA VAL A 240 -12.80 4.04 5.59
C VAL A 240 -11.45 3.50 6.07
N GLY A 241 -11.15 3.61 7.36
CA GLY A 241 -9.97 3.01 8.00
C GLY A 241 -9.94 1.47 7.92
N SER A 242 -11.10 0.84 7.73
CA SER A 242 -11.20 -0.60 7.52
C SER A 242 -10.93 -0.99 6.07
N THR A 243 -10.14 -2.05 5.85
CA THR A 243 -9.94 -2.59 4.49
C THR A 243 -11.20 -3.22 3.90
N GLY A 244 -12.17 -3.56 4.74
CA GLY A 244 -13.46 -4.09 4.34
C GLY A 244 -14.52 -3.02 4.08
N TRP A 245 -14.21 -1.73 4.16
CA TRP A 245 -15.23 -0.68 4.06
C TRP A 245 -15.88 -0.60 2.66
N ASP A 246 -17.19 -0.44 2.62
CA ASP A 246 -18.02 -0.22 1.44
C ASP A 246 -18.53 1.23 1.46
N ALA A 247 -17.97 2.07 0.58
CA ALA A 247 -18.31 3.49 0.54
C ALA A 247 -19.77 3.77 0.12
N GLU A 248 -20.37 2.88 -0.67
CA GLU A 248 -21.75 3.04 -1.15
C GLU A 248 -22.75 2.69 -0.04
N LYS A 249 -22.51 1.57 0.65
CA LYS A 249 -23.38 1.09 1.73
C LYS A 249 -23.11 1.74 3.08
N LYS A 250 -21.97 2.42 3.21
CA LYS A 250 -21.47 2.97 4.48
C LYS A 250 -21.42 1.92 5.58
N ALA A 251 -20.89 0.74 5.23
CA ALA A 251 -20.80 -0.42 6.12
C ALA A 251 -19.58 -1.28 5.76
N GLU A 252 -19.19 -2.19 6.64
CA GLU A 252 -18.20 -3.19 6.29
C GLU A 252 -18.79 -4.31 5.42
N LYS A 253 -18.04 -4.71 4.40
CA LYS A 253 -18.26 -5.92 3.63
C LYS A 253 -18.04 -7.16 4.50
N SER A 254 -18.60 -8.27 4.07
CA SER A 254 -18.52 -9.57 4.75
C SER A 254 -18.00 -10.67 3.81
N GLY A 255 -17.76 -11.87 4.35
CA GLY A 255 -17.29 -13.03 3.59
C GLY A 255 -15.96 -12.78 2.90
N ASN A 256 -15.88 -13.10 1.61
CA ASN A 256 -14.64 -12.99 0.81
C ASN A 256 -14.18 -11.55 0.56
N GLU A 257 -14.99 -10.56 0.92
CA GLU A 257 -14.64 -9.14 0.83
C GLU A 257 -14.48 -8.45 2.19
N ALA A 258 -14.57 -9.20 3.30
CA ALA A 258 -14.37 -8.66 4.65
C ALA A 258 -12.98 -8.05 4.84
N ALA A 259 -12.82 -7.23 5.87
CA ALA A 259 -11.51 -6.73 6.28
C ALA A 259 -10.55 -7.91 6.54
N GLY A 260 -9.35 -7.87 5.95
CA GLY A 260 -8.38 -8.97 6.06
C GLY A 260 -8.77 -10.26 5.33
N SER A 261 -9.77 -10.26 4.44
CA SER A 261 -10.21 -11.47 3.73
C SER A 261 -9.09 -12.13 2.90
N ALA A 262 -8.06 -11.37 2.51
CA ALA A 262 -6.93 -11.88 1.77
C ALA A 262 -5.84 -12.52 2.66
N ASN A 263 -5.88 -12.35 3.99
CA ASN A 263 -4.88 -12.92 4.90
C ASN A 263 -4.79 -14.44 4.76
N ALA A 264 -5.91 -15.12 4.54
CA ALA A 264 -5.97 -16.57 4.40
C ALA A 264 -5.21 -17.12 3.18
N LEU A 265 -4.86 -16.25 2.21
CA LEU A 265 -4.05 -16.65 1.06
C LEU A 265 -2.59 -16.91 1.44
N TRP A 266 -2.12 -16.41 2.59
CA TRP A 266 -0.77 -16.65 3.10
C TRP A 266 -0.81 -17.52 4.36
N PRO A 267 -1.04 -18.83 4.21
CA PRO A 267 -1.27 -19.72 5.34
C PRO A 267 -0.06 -19.81 6.25
N GLY A 268 -0.29 -19.80 7.57
CA GLY A 268 0.76 -19.88 8.58
C GLY A 268 1.57 -18.60 8.78
N HIS A 269 1.27 -17.51 8.05
CA HIS A 269 1.93 -16.23 8.27
C HIS A 269 1.49 -15.60 9.60
N HIS A 270 2.47 -15.14 10.36
CA HIS A 270 2.25 -14.39 11.60
C HIS A 270 2.15 -12.89 11.28
N TRP A 271 0.92 -12.39 11.28
CA TRP A 271 0.60 -10.99 11.07
C TRP A 271 0.93 -10.17 12.31
N ARG A 272 1.75 -9.11 12.15
CA ARG A 272 2.25 -8.35 13.29
C ARG A 272 1.17 -7.43 13.86
N SER A 273 0.95 -7.54 15.17
CA SER A 273 0.14 -6.61 15.93
C SER A 273 0.78 -5.22 16.03
N ILE A 274 -0.01 -4.21 16.40
CA ILE A 274 0.48 -2.85 16.69
C ILE A 274 1.55 -2.89 17.78
N LYS A 275 1.39 -3.76 18.78
CA LYS A 275 2.35 -3.92 19.89
C LYS A 275 3.69 -4.45 19.40
N GLU A 276 3.69 -5.47 18.56
CA GLU A 276 4.91 -6.08 18.02
C GLU A 276 5.67 -5.10 17.11
N VAL A 277 4.97 -4.33 16.28
CA VAL A 277 5.61 -3.33 15.40
C VAL A 277 6.31 -2.23 16.20
N HIS A 278 5.72 -1.82 17.33
CA HIS A 278 6.24 -0.72 18.16
C HIS A 278 7.04 -1.17 19.39
N ASN A 279 7.27 -2.48 19.55
CA ASN A 279 7.98 -3.10 20.69
C ASN A 279 7.40 -2.68 22.07
N LEU A 280 6.07 -2.83 22.25
CA LEU A 280 5.30 -2.37 23.43
C LEU A 280 4.94 -3.47 24.45
#